data_AF-A0A520I8B0-F1
#
_entry.id   AF-A0A520I8B0-F1
#
_cell.length_a   1.000
_cell.length_b   1.000
_cell.length_c   1.000
_cell.angle_alpha   90.00
_cell.angle_beta   90.00
_cell.angle_gamma   90.00
#
_symmetry.space_group_name_H-M   'P 1'
#
loop_
_entity.id
_entity.type
_entity.pdbx_description
1 polymer ?
#
loop_
_entity_poly.entity_id
_entity_poly.type
_entity_poly.pdbx_seq_one_letter_code
_entity_poly.pdbx_strand_id
1 'polypeptide(L)'
;MNDVSITTPLPLADDYREPLSANVSVPDYGWWIGGGMIFSLAMLTMMMHVAGLSIDPYDADNIPFYVSGVVLLALRFGLRDRPWRHARAIADCAEYYGVFTLLALIGAVASYPVAALTRGFHDAALQRIDALLHFDWLAWYRLVAATPIMQSLGLAAYRSIYLTPTILFATFAFTGDRAAAHRFLATFWLTAVGTLILYAFMPAIGPFSYLWHQPIAYMPESEQW
;
A
#
# COMPACT_ATOMS: atom_id res chain seq x y z
N MET A 1 -26.45 -8.30 59.05
CA MET A 1 -26.70 -7.66 57.75
C MET A 1 -25.74 -6.47 57.68
N ASN A 2 -24.59 -6.64 57.03
CA ASN A 2 -23.61 -5.58 56.83
C ASN A 2 -23.63 -5.23 55.35
N ASP A 3 -24.11 -4.03 55.03
CA ASP A 3 -24.05 -3.45 53.69
C ASP A 3 -22.61 -3.08 53.37
N VAL A 4 -22.02 -3.77 52.39
CA VAL A 4 -20.76 -3.38 51.77
C VAL A 4 -21.09 -2.53 50.56
N SER A 5 -21.10 -1.21 50.76
CA SER A 5 -21.15 -0.23 49.67
C SER A 5 -19.79 -0.19 48.97
N ILE A 6 -19.65 -0.88 47.84
CA ILE A 6 -18.51 -0.73 46.93
C ILE A 6 -18.80 0.47 46.02
N THR A 7 -18.38 1.66 46.47
CA THR A 7 -18.34 2.87 45.63
C THR A 7 -16.91 3.12 45.18
N THR A 8 -16.42 2.31 44.25
CA THR A 8 -15.25 2.69 43.43
C THR A 8 -15.76 3.48 42.23
N PRO A 9 -15.44 4.78 42.10
CA PRO A 9 -15.79 5.54 40.91
C PRO A 9 -15.06 4.94 39.70
N LEU A 10 -15.79 4.77 38.59
CA LEU A 10 -15.21 4.46 37.29
C LEU A 10 -14.22 5.57 36.91
N PRO A 11 -12.97 5.25 36.51
CA PRO A 11 -12.03 6.26 36.06
C PRO A 11 -12.61 7.02 34.85
N LEU A 12 -12.47 8.34 34.86
CA LEU A 12 -12.91 9.21 33.77
C LEU A 12 -12.08 8.89 32.52
N ALA A 13 -12.67 9.03 31.33
CA ALA A 13 -12.01 8.73 30.04
C ALA A 13 -10.69 9.51 29.83
N ASP A 14 -10.46 10.58 30.58
CA ASP A 14 -9.22 11.35 30.56
C ASP A 14 -8.05 10.70 31.30
N ASP A 15 -8.28 9.71 32.18
CA ASP A 15 -7.18 8.99 32.89
C ASP A 15 -6.37 8.08 31.97
N TYR A 16 -6.88 7.76 30.77
CA TYR A 16 -6.14 7.01 29.74
C TYR A 16 -5.36 7.92 28.78
N ARG A 17 -5.50 9.24 28.91
CA ARG A 17 -4.67 10.21 28.19
C ARG A 17 -3.40 10.44 29.01
N GLU A 18 -2.56 9.42 29.11
CA GLU A 18 -1.15 9.72 29.36
C GLU A 18 -0.70 10.69 28.26
N PRO A 19 -0.07 11.84 28.60
CA PRO A 19 0.58 12.65 27.60
C PRO A 19 1.62 11.75 26.96
N LEU A 20 1.36 11.30 25.72
CA LEU A 20 2.33 10.62 24.87
C LEU A 20 3.64 11.36 25.04
N SER A 21 4.57 10.73 25.75
CA SER A 21 5.81 11.35 26.15
C SER A 21 6.49 11.84 24.88
N ALA A 22 6.47 13.16 24.69
CA ALA A 22 6.87 13.84 23.46
C ALA A 22 8.40 13.76 23.19
N ASN A 23 9.09 12.84 23.85
CA ASN A 23 10.54 12.73 23.91
C ASN A 23 11.05 11.29 23.65
N VAL A 24 10.27 10.42 23.01
CA VAL A 24 10.93 9.34 22.25
C VAL A 24 11.46 9.98 20.98
N SER A 25 12.76 10.25 20.96
CA SER A 25 13.48 10.64 19.75
C SER A 25 13.37 9.49 18.75
N VAL A 26 12.32 9.50 17.94
CA VAL A 26 12.16 8.54 16.85
C VAL A 26 13.33 8.77 15.90
N PRO A 27 14.16 7.75 15.60
CA PRO A 27 15.29 7.90 14.70
C PRO A 27 14.85 8.49 13.36
N ASP A 28 15.62 9.41 12.79
CA ASP A 28 15.40 9.84 11.41
C ASP A 28 15.74 8.68 10.47
N TYR A 29 14.70 8.00 9.97
CA TYR A 29 14.84 6.86 9.06
C TYR A 29 15.20 7.24 7.62
N GLY A 30 15.43 8.53 7.31
CA GLY A 30 15.61 8.99 5.92
C GLY A 30 16.72 8.25 5.16
N TRP A 31 17.87 7.99 5.81
CA TRP A 31 18.97 7.26 5.19
C TRP A 31 18.71 5.76 5.05
N TRP A 32 17.97 5.15 5.99
CA TRP A 32 17.52 3.76 5.89
C TRP A 32 16.56 3.56 4.74
N ILE A 33 15.60 4.48 4.58
CA ILE A 33 14.63 4.45 3.48
C ILE A 33 15.37 4.60 2.15
N GLY A 34 16.28 5.58 2.04
CA GLY A 34 17.10 5.76 0.84
C GLY A 34 17.94 4.54 0.49
N GLY A 35 18.68 4.00 1.47
CA GLY A 35 19.51 2.81 1.28
C GLY A 35 18.69 1.56 0.95
N GLY A 36 17.58 1.34 1.66
CA GLY A 36 16.65 0.23 1.41
C GLY A 36 16.00 0.30 0.03
N MET A 37 15.68 1.52 -0.43
CA MET A 37 15.13 1.74 -1.77
C MET A 37 16.14 1.45 -2.88
N ILE A 38 17.40 1.89 -2.74
CA ILE A 38 18.48 1.56 -3.69
C ILE A 38 18.70 0.05 -3.75
N PHE A 39 18.76 -0.60 -2.58
CA PHE A 39 18.89 -2.06 -2.50
C PHE A 39 17.69 -2.77 -3.17
N SER A 40 16.47 -2.30 -2.90
CA SER A 40 15.25 -2.88 -3.49
C SER A 40 15.21 -2.72 -5.00
N LEU A 41 15.64 -1.57 -5.54
CA LEU A 41 15.78 -1.35 -6.97
C LEU A 41 16.82 -2.28 -7.59
N ALA A 42 18.00 -2.39 -6.98
CA ALA A 42 19.05 -3.30 -7.45
C ALA A 42 18.56 -4.75 -7.48
N MET A 43 17.81 -5.16 -6.44
CA MET A 43 17.24 -6.50 -6.38
C MET A 43 16.15 -6.72 -7.41
N LEU A 44 15.25 -5.76 -7.59
CA LEU A 44 14.24 -5.81 -8.65
C LEU A 44 14.90 -5.95 -10.03
N THR A 45 15.91 -5.14 -10.35
CA THR A 45 16.63 -5.21 -11.63
C THR A 45 17.27 -6.59 -11.83
N MET A 46 17.92 -7.13 -10.80
CA MET A 46 18.50 -8.48 -10.87
C MET A 46 17.42 -9.54 -11.11
N MET A 47 16.31 -9.48 -10.39
CA MET A 47 15.20 -10.44 -10.52
C MET A 47 14.54 -10.39 -11.89
N MET A 48 14.27 -9.19 -12.41
CA MET A 48 13.77 -8.99 -13.77
C MET A 48 14.70 -9.60 -14.81
N HIS A 49 16.00 -9.37 -14.67
CA HIS A 49 17.01 -9.93 -15.58
C HIS A 49 17.03 -11.47 -15.54
N VAL A 50 17.01 -12.07 -14.34
CA VAL A 50 17.00 -13.53 -14.17
C VAL A 50 15.69 -14.15 -14.68
N ALA A 51 14.56 -13.47 -14.48
CA ALA A 51 13.25 -13.91 -14.98
C ALA A 51 13.06 -13.69 -16.49
N GLY A 52 13.99 -13.00 -17.16
CA GLY A 52 13.86 -12.65 -18.58
C GLY A 52 12.74 -11.63 -18.85
N LEU A 53 12.39 -10.83 -17.85
CA LEU A 53 11.36 -9.80 -17.94
C LEU A 53 11.99 -8.43 -18.23
N SER A 54 11.30 -7.61 -19.02
CA SER A 54 11.68 -6.23 -19.30
C SER A 54 10.45 -5.33 -19.32
N ILE A 55 10.61 -4.08 -18.89
CA ILE A 55 9.60 -3.03 -19.02
C ILE A 55 9.88 -2.28 -20.31
N ASP A 56 8.86 -2.10 -21.16
CA ASP A 56 8.95 -1.17 -22.29
C ASP A 56 8.75 0.26 -21.79
N PRO A 57 9.80 1.11 -21.77
CA PRO A 57 9.68 2.48 -21.26
C PRO A 57 8.84 3.40 -22.17
N TYR A 58 8.55 2.98 -23.40
CA TYR A 58 7.80 3.78 -24.37
C TYR A 58 6.31 3.43 -24.43
N ASP A 59 5.87 2.45 -23.62
CA ASP A 59 4.46 2.14 -23.51
C ASP A 59 3.66 3.37 -23.06
N ALA A 60 2.53 3.63 -23.72
CA ALA A 60 1.66 4.75 -23.42
C ALA A 60 1.08 4.65 -21.99
N ASP A 61 0.93 3.42 -21.48
CA ASP A 61 0.45 3.17 -20.12
C ASP A 61 1.44 3.64 -19.05
N ASN A 62 2.71 3.91 -19.42
CA ASN A 62 3.72 4.47 -18.51
C ASN A 62 3.67 6.00 -18.39
N ILE A 63 2.98 6.70 -19.31
CA ILE A 63 2.91 8.16 -19.34
C ILE A 63 2.43 8.77 -18.01
N PRO A 64 1.35 8.26 -17.36
CA PRO A 64 0.88 8.81 -16.10
C PRO A 64 1.97 8.81 -15.02
N PHE A 65 2.78 7.74 -14.93
CA PHE A 65 3.85 7.65 -13.93
C PHE A 65 4.96 8.67 -14.19
N TYR A 66 5.36 8.88 -15.45
CA TYR A 66 6.37 9.88 -15.80
C TYR A 66 5.88 11.30 -15.50
N VAL A 67 4.64 11.62 -15.88
CA VAL A 67 4.04 12.94 -15.61
C VAL A 67 3.96 13.19 -14.11
N SER A 68 3.45 12.22 -13.34
CA SER A 68 3.41 12.32 -11.88
C SER A 68 4.80 12.50 -11.27
N GLY A 69 5.80 11.75 -11.73
CA GLY A 69 7.19 11.88 -11.27
C GLY A 69 7.74 13.29 -11.51
N VAL A 70 7.57 13.83 -12.72
CA VAL A 70 8.01 15.19 -13.05
C VAL A 70 7.30 16.23 -12.18
N VAL A 71 5.99 16.11 -12.00
CA VAL A 71 5.20 17.03 -11.15
C VAL A 71 5.70 16.99 -9.71
N LEU A 72 5.90 15.81 -9.13
CA LEU A 72 6.36 15.65 -7.76
C LEU A 72 7.77 16.22 -7.56
N LEU A 73 8.69 15.99 -8.51
CA LEU A 73 10.03 16.58 -8.48
C LEU A 73 9.98 18.11 -8.60
N ALA A 74 9.14 18.63 -9.51
CA ALA A 74 8.96 20.07 -9.68
C ALA A 74 8.39 20.72 -8.42
N LEU A 75 7.42 20.09 -7.76
CA LEU A 75 6.88 20.56 -6.48
C LEU A 75 7.95 20.50 -5.38
N ARG A 76 8.69 19.39 -5.28
CA ARG A 76 9.74 19.21 -4.27
C ARG A 76 10.82 20.27 -4.38
N PHE A 77 11.41 20.43 -5.56
CA PHE A 77 12.56 21.33 -5.75
C PHE A 77 12.15 22.78 -6.02
N GLY A 78 11.01 23.02 -6.68
CA GLY A 78 10.54 24.35 -7.04
C GLY A 78 9.94 25.15 -5.89
N LEU A 79 9.37 24.48 -4.88
CA LEU A 79 8.70 25.12 -3.74
C LEU A 79 9.52 25.12 -2.44
N ARG A 80 10.58 24.30 -2.32
CA ARG A 80 11.34 24.11 -1.06
C ARG A 80 11.80 25.41 -0.39
N ASP A 81 12.29 26.36 -1.20
CA ASP A 81 12.92 27.61 -0.73
C ASP A 81 12.06 28.85 -1.05
N ARG A 82 10.80 28.65 -1.45
CA ARG A 82 9.89 29.76 -1.74
C ARG A 82 9.34 30.36 -0.44
N PRO A 83 9.16 31.70 -0.36
CA PRO A 83 8.70 32.38 0.85
C PRO A 83 7.20 32.17 1.15
N TRP A 84 6.50 31.32 0.40
CA TRP A 84 5.07 31.07 0.59
C TRP A 84 4.82 30.12 1.77
N ARG A 85 3.84 30.45 2.63
CA ARG A 85 3.59 29.78 3.92
C ARG A 85 3.42 28.25 3.83
N HIS A 86 2.89 27.75 2.71
CA HIS A 86 2.65 26.31 2.49
C HIS A 86 3.67 25.66 1.55
N ALA A 87 4.66 26.42 1.06
CA ALA A 87 5.59 25.92 0.05
C ALA A 87 6.41 24.74 0.55
N ARG A 88 6.92 24.83 1.79
CA ARG A 88 7.64 23.72 2.44
C ARG A 88 6.75 22.50 2.67
N ALA A 89 5.54 22.69 3.18
CA ALA A 89 4.59 21.59 3.40
C ALA A 89 4.24 20.85 2.10
N ILE A 90 4.01 21.58 1.00
CA ILE A 90 3.75 20.96 -0.31
C ILE A 90 4.98 20.25 -0.85
N ALA A 91 6.17 20.84 -0.70
CA ALA A 91 7.42 20.20 -1.10
C ALA A 91 7.66 18.89 -0.32
N ASP A 92 7.40 18.88 0.98
CA ASP A 92 7.59 17.69 1.82
C ASP A 92 6.51 16.64 1.55
N CYS A 93 5.26 17.05 1.31
CA CYS A 93 4.19 16.15 0.86
C CYS A 93 4.55 15.48 -0.48
N ALA A 94 5.11 16.24 -1.43
CA ALA A 94 5.55 15.71 -2.71
C ALA A 94 6.70 14.71 -2.54
N GLU A 95 7.64 14.94 -1.61
CA GLU A 95 8.68 13.97 -1.28
C GLU A 95 8.10 12.68 -0.71
N TYR A 96 7.25 12.77 0.34
CA TYR A 96 6.69 11.58 0.97
C TYR A 96 5.85 10.75 -0.02
N TYR A 97 5.00 11.42 -0.80
CA TYR A 97 4.19 10.76 -1.81
C TYR A 97 5.04 10.16 -2.92
N GLY A 98 6.07 10.87 -3.41
CA GLY A 98 6.97 10.35 -4.43
C GLY A 98 7.77 9.12 -3.96
N VAL A 99 8.28 9.14 -2.74
CA VAL A 99 8.97 7.99 -2.15
C VAL A 99 8.00 6.82 -1.98
N PHE A 100 6.79 7.07 -1.50
CA PHE A 100 5.74 6.04 -1.39
C PHE A 100 5.40 5.42 -2.74
N THR A 101 5.15 6.24 -3.77
CA THR A 101 4.84 5.76 -5.11
C THR A 101 5.97 4.90 -5.67
N LEU A 102 7.23 5.30 -5.47
CA LEU A 102 8.37 4.52 -5.92
C LEU A 102 8.45 3.16 -5.19
N LEU A 103 8.27 3.14 -3.87
CA LEU A 103 8.23 1.90 -3.08
C LEU A 103 7.09 0.97 -3.53
N ALA A 104 5.90 1.54 -3.76
CA ALA A 104 4.73 0.79 -4.22
C ALA A 104 4.95 0.21 -5.62
N LEU A 105 5.53 0.98 -6.55
CA LEU A 105 5.87 0.53 -7.90
C LEU A 105 6.93 -0.57 -7.87
N ILE A 106 7.99 -0.42 -7.06
CA ILE A 106 8.99 -1.47 -6.89
C ILE A 106 8.33 -2.76 -6.40
N GLY A 107 7.47 -2.67 -5.40
CA GLY A 107 6.76 -3.84 -4.86
C GLY A 107 5.83 -4.50 -5.87
N ALA A 108 5.02 -3.70 -6.57
CA ALA A 108 4.10 -4.19 -7.60
C ALA A 108 4.86 -4.86 -8.75
N VAL A 109 5.89 -4.21 -9.29
CA VAL A 109 6.70 -4.78 -10.38
C VAL A 109 7.46 -6.01 -9.90
N ALA A 110 7.98 -6.03 -8.67
CA ALA A 110 8.68 -7.20 -8.14
C ALA A 110 7.80 -8.45 -8.01
N SER A 111 6.48 -8.30 -7.92
CA SER A 111 5.57 -9.46 -7.87
C SER A 111 5.67 -10.35 -9.13
N TYR A 112 5.89 -9.76 -10.31
CA TYR A 112 6.01 -10.49 -11.57
C TYR A 112 7.23 -11.42 -11.65
N PRO A 113 8.48 -10.97 -11.42
CA PRO A 113 9.61 -11.90 -11.40
C PRO A 113 9.54 -12.86 -10.21
N VAL A 114 8.94 -12.49 -9.05
CA VAL A 114 8.69 -13.48 -7.98
C VAL A 114 7.78 -14.60 -8.49
N ALA A 115 6.66 -14.26 -9.14
CA ALA A 115 5.76 -15.25 -9.72
C ALA A 115 6.46 -16.09 -10.81
N ALA A 116 7.23 -15.47 -11.70
CA ALA A 116 7.94 -16.16 -12.78
C ALA A 116 9.05 -17.10 -12.28
N LEU A 117 9.69 -16.78 -11.15
CA LEU A 117 10.77 -17.57 -10.56
C LEU A 117 10.27 -18.65 -9.59
N THR A 118 8.98 -18.65 -9.26
CA THR A 118 8.35 -19.68 -8.43
C THR A 118 7.65 -20.73 -9.31
N ARG A 119 7.26 -21.86 -8.70
CA ARG A 119 6.67 -22.99 -9.44
C ARG A 119 5.38 -23.45 -8.79
N GLY A 120 4.39 -23.69 -9.65
CA GLY A 120 3.06 -24.09 -9.22
C GLY A 120 2.31 -22.94 -8.56
N PHE A 121 0.99 -23.06 -8.50
CA PHE A 121 0.17 -22.11 -7.76
C PHE A 121 -0.62 -22.82 -6.67
N HIS A 122 -0.83 -22.12 -5.56
CA HIS A 122 -1.48 -22.63 -4.37
C HIS A 122 -2.99 -22.32 -4.33
N ASP A 123 -3.59 -21.85 -5.43
CA ASP A 123 -5.02 -21.48 -5.49
C ASP A 123 -5.95 -22.60 -5.03
N ALA A 124 -5.65 -23.87 -5.34
CA ALA A 124 -6.42 -25.01 -4.84
C ALA A 124 -6.40 -25.14 -3.31
N ALA A 125 -5.26 -24.86 -2.67
CA ALA A 125 -5.14 -24.88 -1.22
C ALA A 125 -5.81 -23.67 -0.59
N LEU A 126 -5.64 -22.49 -1.17
CA LEU A 126 -6.29 -21.26 -0.74
C LEU A 126 -7.81 -21.35 -0.83
N GLN A 127 -8.35 -21.89 -1.92
CA GLN A 127 -9.78 -22.14 -2.07
C GLN A 127 -10.33 -23.11 -1.00
N ARG A 128 -9.55 -24.12 -0.60
CA ARG A 128 -9.95 -25.00 0.51
C ARG A 128 -9.99 -24.25 1.84
N ILE A 129 -9.03 -23.35 2.08
CA ILE A 129 -9.02 -22.49 3.27
C ILE A 129 -10.24 -21.57 3.27
N ASP A 130 -10.54 -20.92 2.14
CA ASP A 130 -11.73 -20.08 1.98
C ASP A 130 -13.01 -20.88 2.30
N ALA A 131 -13.14 -22.10 1.76
CA ALA A 131 -14.26 -22.97 2.07
C ALA A 131 -14.35 -23.36 3.56
N LEU A 132 -13.21 -23.61 4.23
CA LEU A 132 -13.16 -23.86 5.68
C LEU A 132 -13.56 -22.63 6.50
N LEU A 133 -13.28 -21.43 5.99
CA LEU A 133 -13.72 -20.16 6.56
C LEU A 133 -15.16 -19.79 6.17
N HIS A 134 -15.87 -20.68 5.46
CA HIS A 134 -17.22 -20.47 4.93
C HIS A 134 -17.31 -19.29 3.96
N PHE A 135 -16.23 -19.00 3.24
CA PHE A 135 -16.16 -17.99 2.22
C PHE A 135 -16.34 -18.60 0.83
N ASP A 136 -17.46 -18.27 0.17
CA ASP A 136 -17.74 -18.66 -1.22
C ASP A 136 -17.45 -17.49 -2.16
N TRP A 137 -16.25 -17.51 -2.74
CA TRP A 137 -15.80 -16.49 -3.68
C TRP A 137 -16.71 -16.37 -4.92
N LEU A 138 -17.21 -17.49 -5.46
CA LEU A 138 -18.05 -17.50 -6.65
C LEU A 138 -19.43 -16.90 -6.37
N ALA A 139 -20.02 -17.20 -5.22
CA ALA A 139 -21.26 -16.56 -4.78
C ALA A 139 -21.07 -15.05 -4.64
N TRP A 140 -19.95 -14.61 -4.05
CA TRP A 140 -19.65 -13.20 -3.87
C TRP A 140 -19.45 -12.48 -5.20
N TYR A 141 -18.67 -13.04 -6.12
CA TYR A 141 -18.50 -12.47 -7.45
C TYR A 141 -19.82 -12.35 -8.20
N ARG A 142 -20.69 -13.38 -8.17
CA ARG A 142 -22.02 -13.30 -8.80
C ARG A 142 -22.88 -12.19 -8.22
N LEU A 143 -22.86 -12.01 -6.90
CA LEU A 143 -23.57 -10.93 -6.22
C LEU A 143 -23.09 -9.56 -6.70
N VAL A 144 -21.76 -9.35 -6.74
CA VAL A 144 -21.17 -8.09 -7.20
C VAL A 144 -21.47 -7.86 -8.69
N ALA A 145 -21.28 -8.87 -9.52
CA ALA A 145 -21.55 -8.79 -10.96
C ALA A 145 -23.03 -8.47 -11.25
N ALA A 146 -23.97 -8.92 -10.41
CA ALA A 146 -25.39 -8.62 -10.55
C ALA A 146 -25.83 -7.28 -9.94
N THR A 147 -24.97 -6.60 -9.16
CA THR A 147 -25.37 -5.42 -8.36
C THR A 147 -24.50 -4.19 -8.67
N PRO A 148 -24.97 -3.23 -9.48
CA PRO A 148 -24.19 -2.05 -9.89
C PRO A 148 -23.66 -1.18 -8.74
N ILE A 149 -24.39 -1.12 -7.62
CA ILE A 149 -23.95 -0.39 -6.42
C ILE A 149 -22.71 -1.06 -5.83
N MET A 150 -22.67 -2.40 -5.77
CA MET A 150 -21.50 -3.13 -5.26
C MET A 150 -20.29 -2.97 -6.16
N GLN A 151 -20.48 -2.90 -7.48
CA GLN A 151 -19.41 -2.59 -8.43
C GLN A 151 -18.86 -1.18 -8.19
N SER A 152 -19.73 -0.19 -8.01
CA SER A 152 -19.34 1.20 -7.72
C SER A 152 -18.59 1.32 -6.38
N LEU A 153 -19.06 0.63 -5.34
CA LEU A 153 -18.39 0.60 -4.04
C LEU A 153 -17.03 -0.10 -4.11
N GLY A 154 -16.94 -1.23 -4.84
CA GLY A 154 -15.68 -1.93 -5.09
C GLY A 154 -14.67 -1.06 -5.83
N LEU A 155 -15.13 -0.35 -6.86
CA LEU A 155 -14.31 0.61 -7.61
C LEU A 155 -13.82 1.76 -6.72
N ALA A 156 -14.71 2.35 -5.92
CA ALA A 156 -14.35 3.42 -5.00
C ALA A 156 -13.34 2.94 -3.94
N ALA A 157 -13.54 1.75 -3.39
CA ALA A 157 -12.63 1.13 -2.44
C ALA A 157 -11.25 0.88 -3.09
N TYR A 158 -11.21 0.32 -4.30
CA TYR A 158 -9.96 0.07 -5.00
C TYR A 158 -9.21 1.37 -5.31
N ARG A 159 -9.88 2.39 -5.87
CA ARG A 159 -9.24 3.69 -6.16
C ARG A 159 -8.82 4.46 -4.91
N SER A 160 -9.39 4.16 -3.75
CA SER A 160 -9.01 4.79 -2.49
C SER A 160 -7.55 4.52 -2.11
N ILE A 161 -6.91 3.48 -2.65
CA ILE A 161 -5.48 3.18 -2.43
C ILE A 161 -4.56 4.31 -2.92
N TYR A 162 -5.02 5.13 -3.87
CA TYR A 162 -4.27 6.30 -4.36
C TYR A 162 -4.55 7.55 -3.52
N LEU A 163 -5.79 7.70 -3.06
CA LEU A 163 -6.25 8.88 -2.33
C LEU A 163 -5.81 8.87 -0.85
N THR A 164 -5.93 7.72 -0.18
CA THR A 164 -5.66 7.62 1.27
C THR A 164 -4.20 7.97 1.64
N PRO A 165 -3.16 7.49 0.92
CA PRO A 165 -1.79 7.92 1.22
C PRO A 165 -1.57 9.41 0.95
N THR A 166 -2.23 9.96 -0.07
CA THR A 166 -2.15 11.41 -0.38
C THR A 166 -2.64 12.25 0.80
N ILE A 167 -3.81 11.93 1.34
CA ILE A 167 -4.38 12.64 2.49
C ILE A 167 -3.49 12.49 3.73
N LEU A 168 -2.97 11.29 3.95
CA LEU A 168 -2.11 10.99 5.09
C LEU A 168 -0.79 11.78 5.04
N PHE A 169 -0.10 11.76 3.90
CA PHE A 169 1.16 12.50 3.73
C PHE A 169 0.95 14.00 3.70
N ALA A 170 -0.16 14.49 3.13
CA ALA A 170 -0.52 15.89 3.24
C ALA A 170 -0.66 16.27 4.72
N THR A 171 -1.38 15.47 5.51
CA THR A 171 -1.55 15.73 6.95
C THR A 171 -0.20 15.79 7.65
N PHE A 172 0.68 14.80 7.48
CA PHE A 172 2.03 14.82 8.09
C PHE A 172 2.86 16.02 7.64
N ALA A 173 2.79 16.41 6.38
CA ALA A 173 3.55 17.55 5.87
C ALA A 173 3.03 18.89 6.39
N PHE A 174 1.71 19.06 6.50
CA PHE A 174 1.10 20.27 7.04
C PHE A 174 1.21 20.39 8.56
N THR A 175 1.30 19.27 9.29
CA THR A 175 1.57 19.27 10.74
C THR A 175 3.05 19.28 11.10
N GLY A 176 3.94 19.07 10.12
CA GLY A 176 5.38 18.98 10.33
C GLY A 176 5.85 17.66 10.96
N ASP A 177 5.00 16.63 11.00
CA ASP A 177 5.30 15.32 11.60
C ASP A 177 6.07 14.42 10.63
N ARG A 178 7.33 14.79 10.38
CA ARG A 178 8.25 14.05 9.51
C ARG A 178 8.55 12.65 10.04
N ALA A 179 8.60 12.48 11.37
CA ALA A 179 8.85 11.19 11.98
C ALA A 179 7.73 10.19 11.70
N ALA A 180 6.46 10.62 11.79
CA ALA A 180 5.33 9.77 11.42
C ALA A 180 5.33 9.40 9.93
N ALA A 181 5.66 10.34 9.04
CA ALA A 181 5.78 10.08 7.60
C ALA A 181 6.86 9.02 7.31
N HIS A 182 8.07 9.20 7.84
CA HIS A 182 9.16 8.24 7.67
C HIS A 182 8.84 6.87 8.28
N ARG A 183 8.22 6.84 9.46
CA ARG A 183 7.77 5.58 10.08
C ARG A 183 6.76 4.86 9.20
N PHE A 184 5.78 5.57 8.63
CA PHE A 184 4.82 4.97 7.72
C PHE A 184 5.51 4.38 6.49
N LEU A 185 6.41 5.15 5.84
CA LEU A 185 7.16 4.69 4.67
C LEU A 185 8.00 3.45 4.98
N ALA A 186 8.71 3.43 6.11
CA ALA A 186 9.52 2.29 6.53
C ALA A 186 8.66 1.05 6.81
N THR A 187 7.54 1.20 7.54
CA THR A 187 6.62 0.10 7.81
C THR A 187 5.98 -0.42 6.53
N PHE A 188 5.55 0.46 5.62
CA PHE A 188 5.01 0.08 4.33
C PHE A 188 6.03 -0.72 3.51
N TRP A 189 7.27 -0.22 3.41
CA TRP A 189 8.35 -0.91 2.71
C TRP A 189 8.63 -2.30 3.30
N LEU A 190 8.81 -2.41 4.61
CA LEU A 190 9.05 -3.69 5.28
C LEU A 190 7.89 -4.66 5.08
N THR A 191 6.65 -4.16 5.13
CA THR A 191 5.45 -4.96 4.89
C THR A 191 5.42 -5.45 3.45
N ALA A 192 5.70 -4.60 2.47
CA ALA A 192 5.76 -5.00 1.06
C ALA A 192 6.83 -6.08 0.80
N VAL A 193 8.03 -5.92 1.37
CA VAL A 193 9.10 -6.92 1.29
C VAL A 193 8.66 -8.24 1.94
N GLY A 194 8.09 -8.18 3.14
CA GLY A 194 7.56 -9.35 3.83
C GLY A 194 6.49 -10.07 3.03
N THR A 195 5.56 -9.31 2.43
CA THR A 195 4.51 -9.85 1.56
C THR A 195 5.10 -10.54 0.33
N LEU A 196 6.11 -9.96 -0.33
CA LEU A 196 6.77 -10.59 -1.48
C LEU A 196 7.52 -11.87 -1.09
N ILE A 197 8.16 -11.89 0.08
CA ILE A 197 8.81 -13.10 0.61
C ILE A 197 7.76 -14.18 0.82
N LEU A 198 6.63 -13.86 1.47
CA LEU A 198 5.54 -14.81 1.68
C LEU A 198 4.93 -15.29 0.36
N TYR A 199 4.73 -14.37 -0.59
CA TYR A 199 4.24 -14.68 -1.92
C TYR A 199 5.14 -15.65 -2.67
N ALA A 200 6.46 -15.59 -2.45
CA ALA A 200 7.39 -16.55 -3.05
C ALA A 200 7.17 -18.01 -2.57
N PHE A 201 6.64 -18.21 -1.36
CA PHE A 201 6.33 -19.54 -0.81
C PHE A 201 4.90 -19.99 -1.06
N MET A 202 4.00 -19.06 -1.35
CA MET A 202 2.59 -19.33 -1.59
C MET A 202 2.10 -18.51 -2.79
N PRO A 203 2.68 -18.71 -3.99
CA PRO A 203 2.24 -18.01 -5.18
C PRO A 203 0.80 -18.41 -5.50
N ALA A 204 0.01 -17.43 -5.91
CA ALA A 204 -1.37 -17.59 -6.34
C ALA A 204 -1.62 -16.68 -7.53
N ILE A 205 -2.43 -17.16 -8.49
CA ILE A 205 -2.87 -16.34 -9.62
C ILE A 205 -4.08 -15.48 -9.24
N GLY A 206 -4.90 -15.96 -8.31
CA GLY A 206 -6.07 -15.27 -7.81
C GLY A 206 -7.36 -16.06 -8.06
N PRO A 207 -8.36 -15.89 -7.19
CA PRO A 207 -9.58 -16.69 -7.21
C PRO A 207 -10.44 -16.44 -8.46
N PHE A 208 -10.41 -15.25 -9.06
CA PHE A 208 -11.13 -14.99 -10.30
C PHE A 208 -10.59 -15.86 -11.45
N SER A 209 -9.29 -15.74 -11.72
CA SER A 209 -8.58 -16.52 -12.75
C SER A 209 -8.62 -18.03 -12.49
N TYR A 210 -8.61 -18.46 -11.22
CA TYR A 210 -8.62 -19.89 -10.86
C TYR A 210 -10.02 -20.53 -10.86
N LEU A 211 -11.08 -19.81 -10.44
CA LEU A 211 -12.42 -20.40 -10.23
C LEU A 211 -13.40 -20.06 -11.36
N TRP A 212 -13.27 -18.88 -11.98
CA TRP A 212 -14.25 -18.40 -12.95
C TRP A 212 -13.91 -18.85 -14.37
N HIS A 213 -14.74 -19.74 -14.92
CA HIS A 213 -14.55 -20.32 -16.26
C HIS A 213 -15.72 -20.02 -17.22
N GLN A 214 -16.60 -19.10 -16.84
CA GLN A 214 -17.78 -18.72 -17.61
C GLN A 214 -17.54 -17.36 -18.28
N PRO A 215 -18.42 -16.91 -19.19
CA PRO A 215 -18.33 -15.55 -19.72
C PRO A 215 -18.25 -14.51 -18.60
N ILE A 216 -17.32 -13.56 -18.74
CA ILE A 216 -17.07 -12.51 -17.74
C ILE A 216 -18.18 -11.48 -17.86
N ALA A 217 -19.05 -11.40 -16.86
CA ALA A 217 -20.14 -10.42 -16.80
C ALA A 217 -19.70 -9.04 -16.28
N TYR A 218 -18.65 -9.02 -15.45
CA TYR A 218 -18.08 -7.81 -14.87
C TYR A 218 -16.59 -8.03 -14.64
N MET A 219 -15.75 -7.12 -15.11
CA MET A 219 -14.31 -7.15 -14.91
C MET A 219 -13.91 -6.12 -13.84
N PRO A 220 -13.54 -6.54 -12.62
CA PRO A 220 -13.06 -5.63 -11.59
C PRO A 220 -11.84 -4.84 -12.08
N GLU A 221 -11.70 -3.57 -11.67
CA GLU A 221 -10.53 -2.74 -12.05
C GLU A 221 -9.22 -3.37 -11.59
N SER A 222 -9.22 -4.13 -10.50
CA SER A 222 -8.06 -4.87 -9.99
C SER A 222 -7.56 -6.00 -10.90
N GLU A 223 -8.35 -6.41 -11.90
CA GLU A 223 -8.02 -7.50 -12.82
C GLU A 223 -7.65 -6.99 -14.23
N GLN A 224 -7.67 -5.67 -14.46
CA GLN A 224 -7.47 -5.06 -15.79
C GLN A 224 -5.99 -4.82 -16.15
N TRP A 225 -5.05 -5.52 -15.52
CA TRP A 225 -3.60 -5.26 -15.57
C TRP A 225 -2.83 -6.36 -16.30
#